data_AF-A0A7R7XP53-F1
#
_entry.id   AF-A0A7R7XP53-F1
#
_cell.length_a   1.000
_cell.length_b   1.000
_cell.length_c   1.000
_cell.angle_alpha   90.00
_cell.angle_beta   90.00
_cell.angle_gamma   90.00
#
_symmetry.space_group_name_H-M   'P 1'
#
loop_
_entity.id
_entity.type
_entity.pdbx_description
1 polymer ?
#
loop_
_entity_poly.entity_id
_entity_poly.type
_entity_poly.pdbx_seq_one_letter_code
_entity_poly.pdbx_strand_id
1 'polypeptide(L)'
;MELPSLDLLSRISFALAILTSVYFIRRTNSDPNPAPNGIERGNRKDNGSIAKSDFLMTAGNELTMRRHLNFLTAVGIYHAFVAGLPDHQRTALCPAYTDTPSPSPSPTRAANTSPSVNPALFTWTPYTATTIAVLIAAALLRVAAYTNLGTSFTFRITKPPAGLKTTGVHRYVRHPSYTAFLIVAACVVMLLFREQGLVGCWFGSGIARVVERAALGWGFVVTPGLFWARVMQEEEFLAGVFGEQWGVYCARTKRFIPGVF
;
A
#
# COMPACT_ATOMS: atom_id res chain seq x y z
N MET A 1 -26.65 -24.66 11.42
CA MET A 1 -27.35 -23.62 12.19
C MET A 1 -26.27 -22.80 12.87
N GLU A 2 -25.77 -21.75 12.22
CA GLU A 2 -24.73 -20.90 12.81
C GLU A 2 -25.35 -20.11 13.96
N LEU A 3 -24.70 -20.09 15.12
CA LEU A 3 -25.14 -19.30 16.27
C LEU A 3 -25.04 -17.81 15.89
N PRO A 4 -26.09 -17.00 16.05
CA PRO A 4 -26.09 -15.57 15.68
C PRO A 4 -24.93 -14.77 16.31
N SER A 5 -24.43 -15.21 17.45
CA SER A 5 -23.27 -14.63 18.14
C SER A 5 -21.94 -14.87 17.40
N LEU A 6 -21.77 -16.02 16.74
CA LEU A 6 -20.55 -16.36 15.99
C LEU A 6 -20.45 -15.54 14.70
N ASP A 7 -21.57 -15.33 14.01
CA ASP A 7 -21.61 -14.46 12.83
C ASP A 7 -21.28 -13.00 13.18
N LEU A 8 -21.87 -12.46 14.26
CA LEU A 8 -21.55 -11.11 14.72
C LEU A 8 -20.06 -10.96 15.08
N LEU A 9 -19.49 -11.93 15.80
CA LEU A 9 -18.08 -11.93 16.17
C LEU A 9 -17.17 -12.00 14.93
N SER A 10 -17.53 -12.82 13.94
CA SER A 10 -16.81 -12.93 12.67
C SER A 10 -16.76 -11.59 11.93
N ARG A 11 -17.92 -10.91 11.79
CA ARG A 11 -18.01 -9.60 11.14
C ARG A 11 -17.22 -8.51 11.87
N ILE A 12 -17.35 -8.43 13.20
CA ILE A 12 -16.61 -7.45 14.02
C ILE A 12 -15.10 -7.70 13.93
N SER A 13 -14.66 -8.95 14.07
CA SER A 13 -13.23 -9.29 13.99
C SER A 13 -12.64 -8.99 12.61
N PHE A 14 -13.38 -9.25 11.52
CA PHE A 14 -12.96 -8.89 10.17
C PHE A 14 -12.84 -7.37 10.02
N ALA A 15 -13.85 -6.60 10.44
CA ALA A 15 -13.82 -5.15 10.38
C ALA A 15 -12.63 -4.56 11.17
N LEU A 16 -12.35 -5.09 12.36
CA LEU A 16 -11.18 -4.70 13.15
C LEU A 16 -9.85 -5.03 12.45
N ALA A 17 -9.76 -6.16 11.74
CA ALA A 17 -8.58 -6.51 10.97
C ALA A 17 -8.36 -5.56 9.78
N ILE A 18 -9.44 -5.11 9.11
CA ILE A 18 -9.37 -4.07 8.07
C ILE A 18 -8.90 -2.74 8.67
N LEU A 19 -9.48 -2.31 9.80
CA LEU A 19 -9.06 -1.06 10.47
C LEU A 19 -7.60 -1.11 10.92
N THR A 20 -7.14 -2.26 11.40
CA THR A 20 -5.74 -2.51 11.76
C THR A 20 -4.84 -2.38 10.52
N SER A 21 -5.26 -2.96 9.38
CA SER A 21 -4.54 -2.82 8.11
C SER A 21 -4.46 -1.36 7.66
N VAL A 22 -5.56 -0.60 7.76
CA VAL A 22 -5.60 0.84 7.46
C VAL A 22 -4.64 1.63 8.34
N TYR A 23 -4.62 1.35 9.65
CA TYR A 23 -3.67 1.95 10.58
C TYR A 23 -2.22 1.69 10.14
N PHE A 24 -1.88 0.44 9.81
CA PHE A 24 -0.54 0.07 9.38
C PHE A 24 -0.14 0.72 8.05
N ILE A 25 -1.05 0.78 7.06
CA ILE A 25 -0.83 1.50 5.80
C ILE A 25 -0.48 2.96 6.10
N ARG A 26 -1.28 3.64 6.94
CA ARG A 26 -1.05 5.05 7.26
C ARG A 26 0.24 5.26 8.06
N ARG A 27 0.52 4.39 9.03
CA ARG A 27 1.71 4.47 9.89
C ARG A 27 3.01 4.25 9.11
N THR A 28 3.00 3.32 8.15
CA THR A 28 4.20 2.96 7.37
C THR A 28 4.44 3.87 6.18
N ASN A 29 3.47 4.70 5.80
CA ASN A 29 3.60 5.68 4.71
C ASN A 29 3.65 7.14 5.19
N SER A 30 3.66 7.35 6.50
CA SER A 30 4.05 8.62 7.12
C SER A 30 5.54 8.61 7.43
N ASP A 31 6.25 9.69 7.13
CA ASP A 31 7.68 9.82 7.46
C ASP A 31 7.86 9.76 8.99
N PRO A 32 8.64 8.81 9.54
CA PRO A 32 8.89 8.74 10.98
C PRO A 32 9.77 9.89 11.49
N ASN A 33 10.53 10.57 10.62
CA ASN A 33 11.40 11.69 10.97
C ASN A 33 11.15 12.88 10.02
N PRO A 34 9.95 13.53 10.10
CA PRO A 34 9.61 14.62 9.20
C PRO A 34 10.56 15.81 9.39
N ALA A 35 10.89 16.50 8.29
CA ALA A 35 11.67 17.72 8.36
C ALA A 35 10.93 18.80 9.19
N PRO A 36 11.66 19.68 9.91
CA PRO A 36 11.04 20.79 10.63
C PRO A 36 10.23 21.69 9.67
N ASN A 37 9.01 22.07 10.08
CA ASN A 37 8.18 23.03 9.35
C ASN A 37 8.97 24.33 9.14
N GLY A 38 9.33 24.66 7.90
CA GLY A 38 10.07 25.90 7.57
C GLY A 38 11.21 25.75 6.56
N ILE A 39 11.72 24.54 6.32
CA ILE A 39 12.68 24.27 5.22
C ILE A 39 11.91 23.88 3.93
N GLU A 40 10.70 24.42 3.74
CA GLU A 40 9.94 24.28 2.50
C GLU A 40 10.20 25.43 1.52
N ARG A 41 10.92 26.49 1.93
CA ARG A 41 11.22 27.67 1.08
C ARG A 41 12.70 28.00 0.92
N GLY A 42 13.59 27.13 1.38
CA GLY A 42 15.03 27.35 1.30
C GLY A 42 15.64 26.56 0.15
N ASN A 43 15.79 27.19 -1.01
CA ASN A 43 16.73 26.76 -2.04
C ASN A 43 18.16 26.95 -1.48
N ARG A 44 18.56 26.11 -0.51
CA ARG A 44 19.90 26.15 0.06
C ARG A 44 20.85 25.51 -0.94
N LYS A 45 21.39 26.35 -1.82
CA LYS A 45 22.61 26.07 -2.58
C LYS A 45 23.77 26.00 -1.58
N ASP A 46 23.91 24.88 -0.88
CA ASP A 46 25.21 24.57 -0.27
C ASP A 46 26.16 24.12 -1.39
N ASN A 47 27.31 24.78 -1.43
CA ASN A 47 28.34 24.68 -2.46
C ASN A 47 28.66 23.23 -2.88
N GLY A 48 28.61 22.98 -4.19
CA GLY A 48 29.48 22.00 -4.85
C GLY A 48 28.93 20.60 -5.14
N SER A 49 27.73 20.24 -4.69
CA SER A 49 27.09 18.99 -5.14
C SER A 49 25.71 19.29 -5.70
N ILE A 50 25.48 18.92 -6.95
CA ILE A 50 24.16 18.98 -7.58
C ILE A 50 23.24 18.11 -6.73
N ALA A 51 22.39 18.73 -5.90
CA ALA A 51 21.24 18.07 -5.32
C ALA A 51 20.32 17.71 -6.49
N LYS A 52 20.56 16.55 -7.13
CA LYS A 52 19.61 15.95 -8.06
C LYS A 52 18.29 15.89 -7.30
N SER A 53 17.31 16.68 -7.73
CA SER A 53 15.97 16.71 -7.14
C SER A 53 15.50 15.27 -6.92
N ASP A 54 15.26 14.89 -5.66
CA ASP A 54 14.70 13.58 -5.32
C ASP A 54 13.35 13.48 -6.05
N PHE A 55 13.35 12.78 -7.18
CA PHE A 55 12.27 12.81 -8.17
C PHE A 55 10.92 12.45 -7.52
N LEU A 56 10.95 11.58 -6.51
CA LEU A 56 9.77 11.20 -5.74
C LEU A 56 9.31 12.25 -4.71
N MET A 57 10.20 13.12 -4.22
CA MET A 57 9.95 14.05 -3.12
C MET A 57 9.93 15.52 -3.54
N THR A 58 9.82 15.82 -4.83
CA THR A 58 9.55 17.19 -5.31
C THR A 58 8.28 17.70 -4.62
N ALA A 59 8.29 18.92 -4.07
CA ALA A 59 7.31 19.45 -3.11
C ALA A 59 5.81 19.37 -3.52
N GLY A 60 5.48 19.03 -4.77
CA GLY A 60 4.12 18.68 -5.21
C GLY A 60 3.66 17.26 -4.83
N ASN A 61 4.58 16.32 -4.59
CA ASN A 61 4.27 14.93 -4.26
C ASN A 61 3.90 14.70 -2.80
N GLU A 62 4.42 15.48 -1.84
CA GLU A 62 4.06 15.28 -0.42
C GLU A 62 2.58 15.62 -0.13
N LEU A 63 2.07 16.69 -0.73
CA LEU A 63 0.65 17.05 -0.65
C LEU A 63 -0.22 16.00 -1.36
N THR A 64 0.25 15.50 -2.50
CA THR A 64 -0.40 14.42 -3.26
C THR A 64 -0.40 13.10 -2.47
N MET A 65 0.69 12.78 -1.78
CA MET A 65 0.82 11.59 -0.93
C MET A 65 -0.09 11.66 0.29
N ARG A 66 -0.14 12.80 1.00
CA ARG A 66 -1.07 13.01 2.11
C ARG A 66 -2.52 12.87 1.68
N ARG A 67 -2.89 13.45 0.52
CA ARG A 67 -4.22 13.30 -0.08
C ARG A 67 -4.52 11.83 -0.43
N HIS A 68 -3.56 11.14 -1.03
CA HIS A 68 -3.69 9.72 -1.37
C HIS A 68 -3.89 8.84 -0.13
N LEU A 69 -3.11 9.05 0.93
CA LEU A 69 -3.26 8.33 2.20
C LEU A 69 -4.59 8.62 2.89
N ASN A 70 -5.08 9.88 2.85
CA ASN A 70 -6.40 10.21 3.35
C ASN A 70 -7.50 9.50 2.56
N PHE A 71 -7.40 9.45 1.24
CA PHE A 71 -8.32 8.70 0.38
C PHE A 71 -8.32 7.21 0.71
N LEU A 72 -7.15 6.56 0.77
CA LEU A 72 -7.04 5.15 1.13
C LEU A 72 -7.58 4.87 2.54
N THR A 73 -7.34 5.78 3.50
CA THR A 73 -7.87 5.67 4.86
C THR A 73 -9.40 5.70 4.83
N ALA A 74 -10.00 6.64 4.09
CA ALA A 74 -11.45 6.74 3.97
C ALA A 74 -12.06 5.49 3.31
N VAL A 75 -11.48 5.01 2.20
CA VAL A 75 -11.93 3.79 1.51
C VAL A 75 -11.83 2.58 2.45
N GLY A 76 -10.74 2.43 3.19
CA GLY A 76 -10.55 1.31 4.12
C GLY A 76 -11.47 1.36 5.34
N ILE A 77 -11.71 2.54 5.92
CA ILE A 77 -12.71 2.71 7.00
C ILE A 77 -14.11 2.35 6.48
N TYR A 78 -14.45 2.82 5.28
CA TYR A 78 -15.73 2.50 4.67
C TYR A 78 -15.86 1.00 4.36
N HIS A 79 -14.79 0.35 3.91
CA HIS A 79 -14.76 -1.10 3.73
C HIS A 79 -15.01 -1.84 5.05
N ALA A 80 -14.36 -1.44 6.14
CA ALA A 80 -14.58 -2.02 7.46
C ALA A 80 -16.02 -1.82 7.94
N PHE A 81 -16.59 -0.64 7.72
CA PHE A 81 -17.99 -0.35 8.03
C PHE A 81 -18.94 -1.29 7.28
N VAL A 82 -18.81 -1.39 5.96
CA VAL A 82 -19.65 -2.28 5.13
C VAL A 82 -19.49 -3.74 5.56
N ALA A 83 -18.27 -4.20 5.83
CA ALA A 83 -18.01 -5.56 6.28
C ALA A 83 -18.61 -5.90 7.65
N GLY A 84 -18.80 -4.91 8.53
CA GLY A 84 -19.47 -5.09 9.82
C GLY A 84 -20.97 -5.38 9.68
N LEU A 85 -21.58 -5.05 8.54
CA LEU A 85 -23.03 -5.19 8.33
C LEU A 85 -23.43 -6.61 7.92
N PRO A 86 -24.64 -7.07 8.28
CA PRO A 86 -25.23 -8.30 7.73
C PRO A 86 -25.34 -8.24 6.20
N ASP A 87 -25.32 -9.39 5.52
CA ASP A 87 -25.35 -9.47 4.04
C ASP A 87 -26.52 -8.69 3.43
N HIS A 88 -27.72 -8.83 3.98
CA HIS A 88 -28.93 -8.15 3.47
C HIS A 88 -28.83 -6.61 3.55
N GLN A 89 -28.12 -6.07 4.55
CA GLN A 89 -27.89 -4.63 4.67
C GLN A 89 -26.78 -4.17 3.74
N ARG A 90 -25.74 -4.99 3.53
CA ARG A 90 -24.68 -4.70 2.54
C ARG A 90 -25.25 -4.58 1.14
N THR A 91 -26.10 -5.52 0.73
CA THR A 91 -26.74 -5.47 -0.60
C THR A 91 -27.65 -4.27 -0.76
N ALA A 92 -28.38 -3.87 0.30
CA ALA A 92 -29.23 -2.68 0.27
C ALA A 92 -28.44 -1.35 0.16
N LEU A 93 -27.19 -1.34 0.63
CA LEU A 93 -26.29 -0.18 0.55
C LEU A 93 -25.57 -0.05 -0.80
N CYS A 94 -25.72 -1.02 -1.71
CA CYS A 94 -25.04 -1.02 -3.02
C CYS A 94 -26.00 -0.58 -4.13
N PRO A 95 -25.93 0.70 -4.59
CA PRO A 95 -26.82 1.20 -5.62
C PRO A 95 -26.70 0.42 -6.94
N ALA A 96 -25.49 -0.07 -7.25
CA ALA A 96 -25.18 -0.74 -8.50
C ALA A 96 -25.23 -2.27 -8.40
N TYR A 97 -25.88 -2.85 -7.37
CA TYR A 97 -25.86 -4.30 -7.11
C TYR A 97 -26.31 -5.15 -8.31
N THR A 98 -27.26 -4.64 -9.11
CA THR A 98 -27.81 -5.32 -10.29
C THR A 98 -27.39 -4.71 -11.65
N ASP A 99 -26.46 -3.75 -11.65
CA ASP A 99 -26.00 -3.07 -12.87
C ASP A 99 -25.04 -3.97 -13.69
N THR A 100 -25.61 -4.83 -14.55
CA THR A 100 -24.91 -5.34 -15.74
C THR A 100 -25.66 -4.91 -16.99
N PRO A 101 -24.97 -4.37 -18.02
CA PRO A 101 -25.62 -4.13 -19.31
C PRO A 101 -25.95 -5.47 -19.98
N SER A 102 -27.23 -5.78 -20.16
CA SER A 102 -27.67 -6.84 -21.08
C SER A 102 -27.49 -6.35 -22.52
N PRO A 103 -26.88 -7.13 -23.43
CA PRO A 103 -26.86 -6.80 -24.86
C PRO A 103 -28.20 -7.05 -25.59
N SER A 104 -29.26 -7.51 -24.91
CA SER A 104 -30.49 -8.03 -25.55
C SER A 104 -31.77 -7.28 -25.14
N PRO A 105 -32.57 -6.77 -26.09
CA PRO A 105 -33.90 -6.21 -25.85
C PRO A 105 -34.98 -7.30 -25.94
N SER A 106 -34.90 -8.33 -25.10
CA SER A 106 -35.89 -9.43 -25.06
C SER A 106 -36.69 -9.41 -23.74
N PRO A 107 -38.03 -9.25 -23.76
CA PRO A 107 -38.83 -8.96 -22.57
C PRO A 107 -39.21 -10.18 -21.70
N THR A 108 -38.64 -11.37 -21.92
CA THR A 108 -39.14 -12.62 -21.32
C THR A 108 -38.12 -13.50 -20.60
N ARG A 109 -37.00 -12.93 -20.15
CA ARG A 109 -36.06 -13.69 -19.30
C ARG A 109 -35.47 -12.76 -18.26
N ALA A 110 -35.75 -13.04 -16.99
CA ALA A 110 -35.05 -12.41 -15.86
C ALA A 110 -33.56 -12.40 -16.20
N ALA A 111 -32.99 -11.20 -16.30
CA ALA A 111 -31.63 -10.99 -16.76
C ALA A 111 -30.70 -11.87 -15.91
N ASN A 112 -29.81 -12.62 -16.57
CA ASN A 112 -28.66 -13.25 -15.92
C ASN A 112 -27.65 -12.15 -15.55
N THR A 113 -28.04 -11.23 -14.66
CA THR A 113 -27.21 -10.16 -14.10
C THR A 113 -26.31 -10.79 -13.04
N SER A 114 -25.01 -10.92 -13.34
CA SER A 114 -24.05 -11.31 -12.30
C SER A 114 -23.95 -10.17 -11.29
N PRO A 115 -23.97 -10.45 -9.97
CA PRO A 115 -23.91 -9.40 -8.97
C PRO A 115 -22.60 -8.62 -9.11
N SER A 116 -22.69 -7.28 -9.03
CA SER A 116 -21.51 -6.40 -9.07
C SER A 116 -20.67 -6.47 -7.78
N VAL A 117 -21.12 -7.25 -6.79
CA VAL A 117 -20.49 -7.38 -5.47
C VAL A 117 -20.37 -8.85 -5.08
N ASN A 118 -19.19 -9.24 -4.62
CA ASN A 118 -18.93 -10.56 -4.05
C ASN A 118 -18.81 -10.47 -2.52
N PRO A 119 -19.73 -11.09 -1.75
CA PRO A 119 -19.68 -11.07 -0.29
C PRO A 119 -18.37 -11.60 0.30
N ALA A 120 -17.67 -12.50 -0.41
CA ALA A 120 -16.38 -13.08 0.02
C ALA A 120 -15.25 -12.05 0.21
N LEU A 121 -15.39 -10.85 -0.37
CA LEU A 121 -14.43 -9.76 -0.18
C LEU A 121 -14.64 -8.98 1.11
N PHE A 122 -15.74 -9.21 1.82
CA PHE A 122 -16.12 -8.50 3.05
C PHE A 122 -16.17 -9.42 4.27
N THR A 123 -15.69 -10.65 4.14
CA THR A 123 -15.71 -11.67 5.20
C THR A 123 -14.39 -12.42 5.25
N TRP A 124 -14.20 -13.21 6.32
CA TRP A 124 -13.06 -14.11 6.42
C TRP A 124 -13.15 -15.22 5.37
N THR A 125 -12.22 -15.18 4.42
CA THR A 125 -11.96 -16.23 3.44
C THR A 125 -10.46 -16.48 3.40
N PRO A 126 -9.98 -17.63 2.88
CA PRO A 126 -8.55 -17.84 2.72
C PRO A 126 -7.87 -16.71 1.93
N TYR A 127 -8.58 -16.13 0.96
CA TYR A 127 -8.12 -14.98 0.18
C TYR A 127 -7.94 -13.71 1.04
N THR A 128 -8.99 -13.27 1.75
CA THR A 128 -8.92 -12.05 2.56
C THR A 128 -8.02 -12.22 3.76
N ALA A 129 -8.04 -13.39 4.41
CA ALA A 129 -7.16 -13.73 5.52
C ALA A 129 -5.68 -13.68 5.13
N THR A 130 -5.32 -14.32 4.01
CA THR A 130 -3.94 -14.31 3.52
C THR A 130 -3.51 -12.90 3.12
N THR A 131 -4.37 -12.15 2.42
CA THR A 131 -4.07 -10.78 1.99
C THR A 131 -3.82 -9.86 3.19
N ILE A 132 -4.68 -9.92 4.21
CA ILE A 132 -4.53 -9.15 5.46
C ILE A 132 -3.28 -9.57 6.22
N ALA A 133 -3.01 -10.87 6.36
CA ALA A 133 -1.84 -11.38 7.07
C ALA A 133 -0.54 -10.93 6.39
N VAL A 134 -0.45 -11.04 5.06
CA VAL A 134 0.70 -10.59 4.26
C VAL A 134 0.88 -9.08 4.37
N LEU A 135 -0.21 -8.30 4.33
CA LEU A 135 -0.18 -6.86 4.50
C LEU A 135 0.40 -6.46 5.86
N ILE A 136 -0.10 -7.05 6.93
CA ILE A 136 0.36 -6.76 8.30
C ILE A 136 1.82 -7.19 8.46
N ALA A 137 2.21 -8.38 7.97
CA ALA A 137 3.59 -8.84 8.03
C ALA A 137 4.55 -7.89 7.28
N ALA A 138 4.18 -7.44 6.08
CA ALA A 138 4.96 -6.47 5.32
C ALA A 138 5.03 -5.11 6.04
N ALA A 139 3.92 -4.64 6.61
CA ALA A 139 3.91 -3.41 7.39
C ALA A 139 4.83 -3.49 8.62
N LEU A 140 4.83 -4.61 9.34
CA LEU A 140 5.73 -4.86 10.45
C LEU A 140 7.20 -4.91 10.02
N LEU A 141 7.51 -5.52 8.87
CA LEU A 141 8.84 -5.47 8.27
C LEU A 141 9.28 -4.03 7.99
N ARG A 142 8.37 -3.19 7.47
CA ARG A 142 8.64 -1.77 7.22
C ARG A 142 8.88 -1.00 8.52
N VAL A 143 8.07 -1.24 9.55
CA VAL A 143 8.30 -0.68 10.89
C VAL A 143 9.65 -1.13 11.45
N ALA A 144 10.01 -2.40 11.32
CA ALA A 144 11.31 -2.92 11.77
C ALA A 144 12.49 -2.28 11.03
N ALA A 145 12.34 -1.99 9.73
CA ALA A 145 13.35 -1.23 8.98
C ALA A 145 13.49 0.20 9.51
N TYR A 146 12.38 0.87 9.82
CA TYR A 146 12.38 2.23 10.38
C TYR A 146 12.99 2.28 11.76
N THR A 147 12.58 1.39 12.65
CA THR A 147 13.11 1.34 14.03
C THR A 147 14.59 1.01 14.03
N ASN A 148 15.03 0.15 13.11
CA ASN A 148 16.44 -0.10 12.93
C ASN A 148 17.16 1.15 12.42
N LEU A 149 16.74 1.80 11.34
CA LEU A 149 17.45 3.00 10.86
C LEU A 149 17.36 4.21 11.81
N GLY A 150 16.33 4.29 12.65
CA GLY A 150 16.15 5.36 13.61
C GLY A 150 16.08 6.73 12.91
N THR A 151 16.83 7.71 13.41
CA THR A 151 16.92 9.06 12.83
C THR A 151 17.60 9.11 11.46
N SER A 152 18.22 8.01 11.01
CA SER A 152 18.81 7.92 9.67
C SER A 152 17.78 7.59 8.58
N PHE A 153 16.57 7.20 8.95
CA PHE A 153 15.51 7.00 7.97
C PHE A 153 14.84 8.33 7.65
N THR A 154 14.88 8.74 6.39
CA THR A 154 14.06 9.85 5.89
C THR A 154 13.53 9.46 4.52
N PHE A 155 12.38 9.99 4.10
CA PHE A 155 11.92 9.76 2.72
C PHE A 155 12.78 10.46 1.67
N ARG A 156 13.69 11.33 2.09
CA ARG A 156 14.63 12.06 1.23
C ARG A 156 15.98 11.32 1.17
N ILE A 157 16.67 11.39 0.03
CA ILE A 157 18.07 10.94 -0.03
C ILE A 157 18.95 11.96 0.69
N THR A 158 19.33 11.66 1.92
CA THR A 158 20.22 12.50 2.74
C THR A 158 21.31 11.66 3.37
N LYS A 159 22.44 12.28 3.73
CA LYS A 159 23.53 11.60 4.42
C LYS A 159 23.06 11.18 5.82
N PRO A 160 23.07 9.89 6.16
CA PRO A 160 22.71 9.41 7.50
C PRO A 160 23.58 10.07 8.59
N PRO A 161 22.98 10.69 9.63
CA PRO A 161 23.75 11.29 10.72
C PRO A 161 24.52 10.25 11.54
N ALA A 162 23.99 9.02 11.67
CA ALA A 162 24.62 7.93 12.39
C ALA A 162 25.53 7.04 11.52
N GLY A 163 25.83 7.46 10.28
CA GLY A 163 26.61 6.67 9.32
C GLY A 163 25.87 5.48 8.70
N LEU A 164 26.61 4.60 8.04
CA LEU A 164 26.04 3.46 7.31
C LEU A 164 25.56 2.38 8.27
N LYS A 165 24.23 2.19 8.37
CA LYS A 165 23.66 1.15 9.22
C LYS A 165 23.56 -0.20 8.51
N THR A 166 24.13 -1.23 9.12
CA THR A 166 24.21 -2.59 8.55
C THR A 166 23.79 -3.70 9.52
N THR A 167 23.10 -3.33 10.60
CA THR A 167 22.61 -4.23 11.65
C THR A 167 21.13 -4.57 11.46
N GLY A 168 20.55 -5.42 12.31
CA GLY A 168 19.12 -5.78 12.26
C GLY A 168 18.70 -6.38 10.91
N VAL A 169 17.53 -5.98 10.39
CA VAL A 169 17.05 -6.42 9.07
C VAL A 169 18.01 -6.04 7.93
N HIS A 170 18.73 -4.93 8.08
CA HIS A 170 19.71 -4.45 7.11
C HIS A 170 20.95 -5.33 7.03
N ARG A 171 21.19 -6.24 7.99
CA ARG A 171 22.26 -7.24 7.88
C ARG A 171 22.07 -8.18 6.68
N TYR A 172 20.83 -8.38 6.23
CA TYR A 172 20.49 -9.34 5.18
C TYR A 172 20.14 -8.66 3.85
N VAL A 173 19.43 -7.52 3.92
CA VAL A 173 18.89 -6.82 2.74
C VAL A 173 19.09 -5.31 2.84
N ARG A 174 19.40 -4.67 1.71
CA ARG A 174 19.64 -3.23 1.64
C ARG A 174 18.36 -2.42 1.76
N HIS A 175 17.29 -2.86 1.07
CA HIS A 175 16.04 -2.11 0.96
C HIS A 175 14.78 -2.86 1.46
N PRO A 176 14.76 -3.38 2.70
CA PRO A 176 13.61 -4.10 3.25
C PRO A 176 12.33 -3.24 3.28
N SER A 177 12.47 -1.93 3.49
CA SER A 177 11.33 -1.01 3.49
C SER A 177 10.66 -0.95 2.11
N TYR A 178 11.42 -0.91 1.01
CA TYR A 178 10.87 -0.89 -0.34
C TYR A 178 10.19 -2.20 -0.71
N THR A 179 10.79 -3.34 -0.37
CA THR A 179 10.13 -4.65 -0.51
C THR A 179 8.78 -4.65 0.23
N ALA A 180 8.76 -4.21 1.48
CA ALA A 180 7.54 -4.13 2.26
C ALA A 180 6.49 -3.18 1.67
N PHE A 181 6.91 -2.03 1.12
CA PHE A 181 5.99 -1.09 0.48
C PHE A 181 5.30 -1.70 -0.74
N LEU A 182 6.06 -2.38 -1.60
CA LEU A 182 5.51 -3.02 -2.79
C LEU A 182 4.50 -4.11 -2.43
N ILE A 183 4.79 -4.90 -1.39
CA ILE A 183 3.84 -5.91 -0.89
C ILE A 183 2.57 -5.26 -0.33
N VAL A 184 2.70 -4.20 0.48
CA VAL A 184 1.53 -3.46 1.00
C VAL A 184 0.70 -2.86 -0.14
N ALA A 185 1.34 -2.26 -1.15
CA ALA A 185 0.66 -1.70 -2.31
C ALA A 185 -0.14 -2.77 -3.07
N ALA A 186 0.46 -3.95 -3.30
CA ALA A 186 -0.23 -5.08 -3.90
C ALA A 186 -1.43 -5.54 -3.06
N CYS A 187 -1.26 -5.72 -1.75
CA CYS A 187 -2.36 -6.13 -0.87
C CYS A 187 -3.50 -5.09 -0.83
N VAL A 188 -3.20 -3.79 -0.88
CA VAL A 188 -4.23 -2.74 -0.96
C VAL A 188 -5.08 -2.90 -2.22
N VAL A 189 -4.46 -3.16 -3.38
CA VAL A 189 -5.21 -3.41 -4.63
C VAL A 189 -6.08 -4.65 -4.48
N MET A 190 -5.52 -5.72 -3.94
CA MET A 190 -6.20 -7.01 -3.77
C MET A 190 -7.34 -6.97 -2.75
N LEU A 191 -7.30 -6.07 -1.78
CA LEU A 191 -8.30 -5.96 -0.72
C LEU A 191 -9.38 -4.91 -1.02
N LEU A 192 -8.98 -3.73 -1.54
CA LEU A 192 -9.87 -2.56 -1.61
C LEU A 192 -10.32 -2.19 -3.02
N PHE A 193 -9.60 -2.61 -4.06
CA PHE A 193 -9.82 -2.18 -5.45
C PHE A 193 -10.22 -3.31 -6.41
N ARG A 194 -10.72 -4.43 -5.88
CA ARG A 194 -11.31 -5.51 -6.68
C ARG A 194 -12.61 -5.02 -7.34
N GLU A 195 -12.85 -5.46 -8.58
CA GLU A 195 -14.01 -5.15 -9.40
C GLU A 195 -15.31 -5.43 -8.63
N GLN A 196 -15.39 -6.61 -7.99
CA GLN A 196 -16.58 -7.03 -7.24
C GLN A 196 -16.58 -6.56 -5.77
N GLY A 197 -15.77 -5.54 -5.45
CA GLY A 197 -15.68 -4.95 -4.12
C GLY A 197 -16.51 -3.67 -3.98
N LEU A 198 -16.00 -2.71 -3.21
CA LEU A 198 -16.66 -1.42 -2.98
C LEU A 198 -16.88 -0.63 -4.27
N VAL A 199 -15.95 -0.70 -5.22
CA VAL A 199 -16.08 0.05 -6.47
C VAL A 199 -17.25 -0.50 -7.31
N GLY A 200 -17.40 -1.82 -7.38
CA GLY A 200 -18.54 -2.47 -8.05
C GLY A 200 -19.87 -2.16 -7.39
N CYS A 201 -19.90 -2.13 -6.05
CA CYS A 201 -21.07 -1.77 -5.24
C CYS A 201 -21.63 -0.37 -5.59
N TRP A 202 -20.74 0.61 -5.84
CA TRP A 202 -21.13 2.01 -6.05
C TRP A 202 -21.22 2.43 -7.52
N PHE A 203 -20.39 1.86 -8.40
CA PHE A 203 -20.22 2.33 -9.78
C PHE A 203 -20.50 1.25 -10.83
N GLY A 204 -20.87 0.05 -10.42
CA GLY A 204 -21.13 -1.09 -11.30
C GLY A 204 -19.86 -1.72 -11.87
N SER A 205 -20.03 -2.88 -12.50
CA SER A 205 -18.92 -3.74 -12.96
C SER A 205 -18.04 -3.08 -14.03
N GLY A 206 -18.62 -2.28 -14.92
CA GLY A 206 -17.88 -1.61 -16.01
C GLY A 206 -16.80 -0.67 -15.51
N ILE A 207 -17.17 0.29 -14.66
CA ILE A 207 -16.23 1.25 -14.05
C ILE A 207 -15.27 0.51 -13.11
N ALA A 208 -15.79 -0.41 -12.29
CA ALA A 208 -14.99 -1.14 -11.33
C ALA A 208 -13.87 -1.97 -11.99
N ARG A 209 -14.12 -2.55 -13.17
CA ARG A 209 -13.12 -3.26 -13.95
C ARG A 209 -11.99 -2.36 -14.45
N VAL A 210 -12.32 -1.14 -14.90
CA VAL A 210 -11.32 -0.16 -15.34
C VAL A 210 -10.47 0.27 -14.14
N VAL A 211 -11.11 0.55 -13.00
CA VAL A 211 -10.41 0.91 -11.76
C VAL A 211 -9.51 -0.23 -11.27
N GLU A 212 -9.98 -1.49 -11.26
CA GLU A 212 -9.17 -2.65 -10.90
C GLU A 212 -7.94 -2.75 -11.81
N ARG A 213 -8.11 -2.68 -13.13
CA ARG A 213 -6.99 -2.76 -14.09
C ARG A 213 -5.99 -1.61 -13.89
N ALA A 214 -6.47 -0.39 -13.68
CA ALA A 214 -5.62 0.75 -13.39
C ALA A 214 -4.86 0.56 -12.07
N ALA A 215 -5.52 0.07 -11.03
CA ALA A 215 -4.92 -0.21 -9.72
C ALA A 215 -3.88 -1.33 -9.80
N LEU A 216 -4.14 -2.40 -10.58
CA LEU A 216 -3.18 -3.47 -10.85
C LEU A 216 -1.97 -2.94 -11.62
N GLY A 217 -2.18 -2.16 -12.68
CA GLY A 217 -1.09 -1.53 -13.44
C GLY A 217 -0.25 -0.60 -12.55
N TRP A 218 -0.90 0.19 -11.70
CA TRP A 218 -0.22 1.06 -10.74
C TRP A 218 0.60 0.27 -9.72
N GLY A 219 0.00 -0.76 -9.09
CA GLY A 219 0.62 -1.53 -8.02
C GLY A 219 1.73 -2.48 -8.48
N PHE A 220 1.58 -3.10 -9.65
CA PHE A 220 2.49 -4.14 -10.15
C PHE A 220 3.45 -3.67 -11.25
N VAL A 221 3.23 -2.51 -11.88
CA VAL A 221 4.10 -2.00 -12.96
C VAL A 221 4.67 -0.64 -12.62
N VAL A 222 3.83 0.38 -12.42
CA VAL A 222 4.29 1.76 -12.22
C VAL A 222 5.08 1.89 -10.92
N THR A 223 4.51 1.38 -9.82
CA THR A 223 5.13 1.49 -8.49
C THR A 223 6.48 0.77 -8.43
N PRO A 224 6.62 -0.51 -8.84
CA PRO A 224 7.93 -1.16 -8.88
C PRO A 224 8.96 -0.42 -9.75
N GLY A 225 8.55 0.12 -10.91
CA GLY A 225 9.44 0.89 -11.78
C GLY A 225 9.97 2.17 -11.12
N LEU A 226 9.09 2.92 -10.44
CA LEU A 226 9.47 4.12 -9.69
C LEU A 226 10.42 3.79 -8.54
N PHE A 227 10.14 2.74 -7.78
CA PHE A 227 11.00 2.31 -6.66
C PHE A 227 12.34 1.76 -7.16
N TRP A 228 12.38 1.09 -8.30
CA TRP A 228 13.64 0.66 -8.92
C TRP A 228 14.52 1.86 -9.26
N ALA A 229 13.98 2.88 -9.93
CA ALA A 229 14.69 4.12 -10.22
C ALA A 229 15.18 4.81 -8.94
N ARG A 230 14.34 4.83 -7.90
CA ARG A 230 14.69 5.42 -6.59
C ARG A 230 15.82 4.67 -5.89
N VAL A 231 15.83 3.34 -5.97
CA VAL A 231 16.90 2.51 -5.42
C VAL A 231 18.21 2.78 -6.14
N MET A 232 18.21 2.92 -7.46
CA MET A 232 19.44 3.24 -8.20
C MET A 232 20.04 4.56 -7.74
N GLN A 233 19.20 5.60 -7.60
CA GLN A 233 19.63 6.92 -7.12
C GLN A 233 20.18 6.86 -5.69
N GLU A 234 19.51 6.11 -4.81
CA GLU A 234 19.94 5.95 -3.43
C GLU A 234 21.25 5.18 -3.31
N GLU A 235 21.42 4.10 -4.06
CA GLU A 235 22.67 3.33 -4.04
C GLU A 235 23.85 4.10 -4.68
N GLU A 236 23.61 4.89 -5.74
CA GLU A 236 24.62 5.81 -6.31
C GLU A 236 25.08 6.82 -5.26
N PHE A 237 24.12 7.42 -4.55
CA PHE A 237 24.40 8.36 -3.46
C PHE A 237 25.17 7.70 -2.30
N LEU A 238 24.70 6.55 -1.82
CA LEU A 238 25.35 5.82 -0.71
C LEU A 238 26.76 5.35 -1.09
N ALA A 239 26.97 4.92 -2.34
CA ALA A 239 28.30 4.61 -2.86
C ALA A 239 29.22 5.85 -2.85
N GLY A 240 28.73 7.00 -3.29
CA GLY A 240 29.49 8.25 -3.27
C GLY A 240 29.83 8.73 -1.85
N VAL A 241 28.94 8.53 -0.88
CA VAL A 241 29.13 8.98 0.52
C VAL A 241 30.01 8.04 1.33
N PHE A 242 29.86 6.72 1.17
CA PHE A 242 30.48 5.71 2.04
C PHE A 242 31.59 4.89 1.36
N GLY A 243 31.77 5.00 0.04
CA GLY A 243 32.88 4.38 -0.69
C GLY A 243 33.03 2.88 -0.43
N GLU A 244 34.21 2.46 0.03
CA GLU A 244 34.53 1.05 0.29
C GLU A 244 33.59 0.40 1.31
N GLN A 245 33.15 1.12 2.34
CA GLN A 245 32.21 0.60 3.35
C GLN A 245 30.89 0.16 2.70
N TRP A 246 30.43 0.93 1.71
CA TRP A 246 29.24 0.56 0.93
C TRP A 246 29.50 -0.68 0.08
N GLY A 247 30.67 -0.79 -0.55
CA GLY A 247 31.08 -1.97 -1.33
C GLY A 247 31.08 -3.26 -0.50
N VAL A 248 31.71 -3.23 0.69
CA VAL A 248 31.72 -4.36 1.63
C VAL A 248 30.30 -4.74 2.07
N TYR A 249 29.45 -3.73 2.31
CA TYR A 249 28.07 -3.96 2.67
C TYR A 249 27.26 -4.60 1.52
N CYS A 250 27.45 -4.15 0.28
CA CYS A 250 26.82 -4.73 -0.90
C CYS A 250 27.26 -6.18 -1.14
N ALA A 251 28.53 -6.50 -0.93
CA ALA A 251 29.05 -7.86 -1.12
C ALA A 251 28.37 -8.91 -0.23
N ARG A 252 27.94 -8.52 0.97
CA ARG A 252 27.31 -9.41 1.96
C ARG A 252 25.78 -9.31 2.03
N THR A 253 25.16 -8.44 1.23
CA THR A 253 23.71 -8.20 1.30
C THR A 253 23.03 -8.25 -0.06
N LYS A 254 21.74 -8.56 -0.03
CA LYS A 254 20.88 -8.60 -1.20
C LYS A 254 20.08 -7.30 -1.32
N ARG A 255 19.56 -6.97 -2.50
CA ARG A 255 18.91 -5.67 -2.70
C ARG A 255 17.52 -5.67 -2.05
N PHE A 256 16.73 -6.72 -2.30
CA PHE A 256 15.32 -6.77 -1.89
C PHE A 256 14.92 -8.02 -1.13
N ILE A 257 15.32 -9.21 -1.62
CA ILE A 257 14.92 -10.50 -1.08
C ILE A 257 16.15 -11.38 -0.92
N PRO A 258 16.41 -11.95 0.28
CA PRO A 258 17.51 -12.91 0.44
C PRO A 258 17.35 -14.09 -0.54
N GLY A 259 18.40 -14.40 -1.29
CA GLY A 259 18.46 -15.60 -2.13
C GLY A 259 17.89 -15.50 -3.56
N VAL A 260 17.24 -14.38 -3.93
CA VAL A 260 16.70 -14.20 -5.30
C VAL A 260 17.32 -12.98 -5.99
N PHE A 261 17.53 -11.87 -5.26
CA PHE A 261 18.06 -10.60 -5.79
C PHE A 261 18.86 -9.77 -4.77
#